data_AF-A0A9E1DRW3-F1
#
_entry.id   AF-A0A9E1DRW3-F1
#
_cell.length_a   1.000
_cell.length_b   1.000
_cell.length_c   1.000
_cell.angle_alpha   90.00
_cell.angle_beta   90.00
_cell.angle_gamma   90.00
#
_symmetry.space_group_name_H-M   'P 1'
#
loop_
_entity.id
_entity.type
_entity.pdbx_description
1 polymer ?
#
loop_
_entity_poly.entity_id
_entity_poly.type
_entity_poly.pdbx_seq_one_letter_code
_entity_poly.pdbx_strand_id
1 'polypeptide(L)'
;MNTEIQKKLTELAYKKTIPFCYGDYIECPKGVCPKCGSDDLMRFLPGVGVEYGTAWVIKHILSEGLASVDLDEAFENSMRDCYPETTTIGFLKDYDTVNAMKELDPVGWRCAQADWESFEANDGNIISFDNGATYYQVSDIEGLIEEI
;
A
#
# COMPACT_ATOMS: atom_id res chain seq x y z
N MET A 1 2.81 -6.37 -10.67
CA MET A 1 3.33 -6.54 -9.29
C MET A 1 4.83 -6.56 -9.33
N ASN A 2 5.47 -5.59 -8.68
CA ASN A 2 6.92 -5.51 -8.60
C ASN A 2 7.43 -6.67 -7.72
N THR A 3 7.79 -7.78 -8.36
CA THR A 3 8.03 -9.08 -7.69
C THR A 3 9.20 -9.04 -6.71
N GLU A 4 10.09 -8.06 -6.84
CA GLU A 4 11.24 -7.89 -5.94
C GLU A 4 10.84 -7.28 -4.58
N ILE A 5 10.06 -6.20 -4.57
CA ILE A 5 9.56 -5.57 -3.34
C ILE A 5 8.75 -6.57 -2.51
N GLN A 6 7.86 -7.32 -3.18
CA GLN A 6 7.06 -8.36 -2.51
C GLN A 6 7.94 -9.43 -1.85
N LYS A 7 9.05 -9.83 -2.49
CA LYS A 7 10.01 -10.80 -1.93
C LYS A 7 10.71 -10.21 -0.70
N LYS A 8 11.24 -8.99 -0.79
CA LYS A 8 11.91 -8.30 0.33
C LYS A 8 10.98 -8.14 1.54
N LEU A 9 9.73 -7.71 1.32
CA LEU A 9 8.71 -7.62 2.37
C LEU A 9 8.35 -8.98 2.96
N THR A 10 8.31 -10.04 2.13
CA THR A 10 8.06 -11.40 2.61
C THR A 10 9.21 -11.92 3.48
N GLU A 11 10.46 -11.66 3.09
CA GLU A 11 11.63 -11.99 3.90
C GLU A 11 11.62 -11.23 5.22
N LEU A 12 11.29 -9.93 5.18
CA LEU A 12 11.14 -9.10 6.37
C LEU A 12 10.05 -9.65 7.31
N ALA A 13 8.89 -10.02 6.78
CA ALA A 13 7.81 -10.62 7.54
C ALA A 13 8.24 -11.95 8.20
N TYR A 14 9.01 -12.79 7.48
CA TYR A 14 9.56 -14.01 8.07
C TYR A 14 10.58 -13.74 9.17
N LYS A 15 11.42 -12.69 9.05
CA LYS A 15 12.36 -12.30 10.09
C LYS A 15 11.67 -11.78 11.36
N LYS A 16 10.55 -11.05 11.20
CA LYS A 16 9.79 -10.47 12.32
C LYS A 16 8.86 -11.46 13.02
N THR A 17 8.59 -12.62 12.42
CA THR A 17 7.65 -13.60 12.97
C THR A 17 8.33 -14.87 13.44
N ILE A 18 7.68 -15.53 14.40
CA ILE A 18 8.12 -16.80 14.95
C ILE A 18 7.22 -17.90 14.35
N PRO A 19 7.76 -19.01 13.82
CA PRO A 19 6.92 -20.14 13.42
C PRO A 19 6.11 -20.67 14.61
N PHE A 20 4.84 -20.96 14.41
CA PHE A 20 3.91 -21.32 15.47
C PHE A 20 3.08 -22.54 15.08
N CYS A 21 3.05 -23.56 15.94
CA CYS A 21 2.23 -24.74 15.72
C CYS A 21 0.82 -24.47 16.26
N TYR A 22 -0.16 -24.38 15.36
CA TYR A 22 -1.55 -24.18 15.76
C TYR A 22 -2.13 -25.38 16.52
N GLY A 23 -1.81 -26.61 16.09
CA GLY A 23 -2.36 -27.83 16.68
C GLY A 23 -1.94 -28.07 18.13
N ASP A 24 -0.70 -27.72 18.47
CA ASP A 24 -0.17 -27.82 19.84
C ASP A 24 -0.16 -26.48 20.59
N TYR A 25 -0.48 -25.38 19.90
CA TYR A 25 -0.50 -24.01 20.40
C TYR A 25 0.82 -23.58 21.07
N ILE A 26 1.94 -23.82 20.37
CA ILE A 26 3.29 -23.51 20.86
C ILE A 26 4.18 -22.87 19.78
N GLU A 27 5.13 -22.06 20.22
CA GLU A 27 6.17 -21.49 19.37
C GLU A 27 7.19 -22.56 18.94
N CYS A 28 7.57 -22.52 17.67
CA CYS A 28 8.37 -23.53 17.00
C CYS A 28 9.55 -22.88 16.25
N PRO A 29 10.47 -22.17 16.94
CA PRO A 29 11.55 -21.40 16.29
C PRO A 29 12.50 -22.23 15.42
N LYS A 30 12.53 -23.55 15.61
CA LYS A 30 13.32 -24.49 14.79
C LYS A 30 12.65 -24.88 13.46
N GLY A 31 11.44 -24.40 13.19
CA GLY A 31 10.69 -24.71 11.97
C GLY A 31 9.97 -26.06 11.99
N VAL A 32 9.98 -26.79 13.11
CA VAL A 32 9.22 -28.03 13.30
C VAL A 32 8.69 -28.06 14.73
N CYS A 33 7.44 -28.52 14.90
CA CYS A 33 6.83 -28.67 16.21
C CYS A 33 7.51 -29.80 17.01
N PRO A 34 8.02 -29.52 18.23
CA PRO A 34 8.66 -30.55 19.04
C PRO A 34 7.69 -31.60 19.61
N LYS A 35 6.38 -31.35 19.56
CA LYS A 35 5.35 -32.21 20.17
C LYS A 35 4.67 -33.12 19.15
N CYS A 36 4.06 -32.56 18.10
CA CYS A 36 3.44 -33.36 17.03
C CYS A 36 4.35 -33.63 15.82
N GLY A 37 5.51 -33.00 15.72
CA GLY A 37 6.41 -33.14 14.56
C GLY A 37 5.97 -32.40 13.30
N SER A 38 4.89 -31.61 13.36
CA SER A 38 4.39 -30.82 12.21
C SER A 38 5.42 -29.78 11.77
N ASP A 39 5.67 -29.72 10.47
CA ASP A 39 6.42 -28.67 9.78
C ASP A 39 5.50 -27.62 9.12
N ASP A 40 4.20 -27.91 9.03
CA ASP A 40 3.18 -26.92 8.69
C ASP A 40 2.92 -26.01 9.90
N LEU A 41 3.49 -24.80 9.85
CA LEU A 41 3.49 -23.83 10.94
C LEU A 41 2.95 -22.48 10.47
N MET A 42 2.09 -21.89 11.30
CA MET A 42 1.63 -20.52 11.17
C MET A 42 2.75 -19.53 11.50
N ARG A 43 2.51 -18.24 11.28
CA ARG A 43 3.39 -17.15 11.72
C ARG A 43 2.78 -16.48 12.93
N PHE A 44 3.60 -16.26 13.95
CA PHE A 44 3.25 -15.52 15.15
C PHE A 44 4.01 -14.19 15.17
N LEU A 45 3.27 -13.09 15.32
CA LEU A 45 3.82 -11.77 15.60
C LEU A 45 3.38 -11.35 17.01
N PRO A 46 4.32 -11.25 17.98
CA PRO A 46 3.97 -10.92 19.37
C PRO A 46 3.19 -9.61 19.48
N GLY A 47 2.07 -9.65 20.21
CA GLY A 47 1.19 -8.50 20.41
C GLY A 47 0.21 -8.21 19.27
N VAL A 48 0.33 -8.89 18.13
CA VAL A 48 -0.52 -8.66 16.95
C VAL A 48 -1.42 -9.86 16.68
N GLY A 49 -0.86 -11.06 16.52
CA GLY A 49 -1.66 -12.25 16.22
C GLY A 49 -0.88 -13.43 15.66
N VAL A 50 -1.62 -14.49 15.32
CA VAL A 50 -1.11 -15.72 14.70
C VAL A 50 -1.97 -16.05 13.48
N GLU A 51 -1.35 -16.23 12.31
CA GLU A 51 -2.06 -16.65 11.08
C GLU A 51 -1.07 -17.25 10.06
N TYR A 52 -1.59 -18.04 9.12
CA TYR A 52 -0.84 -18.59 8.00
C TYR A 52 -0.38 -17.51 6.99
N GLY A 53 0.77 -17.77 6.38
CA GLY A 53 1.36 -16.87 5.39
C GLY A 53 1.91 -15.57 6.00
N THR A 54 2.32 -14.67 5.12
CA THR A 54 2.98 -13.40 5.49
C THR A 54 2.19 -12.16 5.09
N ALA A 55 1.11 -12.30 4.31
CA ALA A 55 0.36 -11.16 3.78
C ALA A 55 -0.20 -10.26 4.88
N TRP A 56 -0.74 -10.85 5.95
CA TRP A 56 -1.27 -10.10 7.10
C TRP A 56 -0.17 -9.36 7.88
N VAL A 57 1.03 -9.95 7.96
CA VAL A 57 2.22 -9.33 8.59
C VAL A 57 2.68 -8.14 7.77
N ILE A 58 2.78 -8.31 6.44
CA ILE A 58 3.17 -7.24 5.53
C ILE A 58 2.19 -6.07 5.65
N LYS A 59 0.88 -6.35 5.62
CA LYS A 59 -0.16 -5.34 5.82
C LYS A 59 0.03 -4.57 7.12
N HIS A 60 0.29 -5.26 8.22
CA HIS A 60 0.53 -4.64 9.52
C HIS A 60 1.81 -3.78 9.54
N ILE A 61 2.92 -4.28 8.96
CA ILE A 61 4.18 -3.52 8.87
C ILE A 61 3.97 -2.22 8.10
N LEU A 62 3.26 -2.27 6.96
CA LEU A 62 3.01 -1.10 6.13
C LEU A 62 2.06 -0.11 6.81
N SER A 63 0.98 -0.59 7.44
CA SER A 63 0.00 0.29 8.09
C SER A 63 0.55 1.01 9.33
N GLU A 64 1.48 0.38 10.06
CA GLU A 64 2.13 1.00 11.22
C GLU A 64 3.34 1.85 10.84
N GLY A 65 4.06 1.45 9.78
CA GLY A 65 5.31 2.09 9.39
C GLY A 65 5.16 3.26 8.42
N LEU A 66 4.11 3.28 7.60
CA LEU A 66 3.96 4.22 6.49
C LEU A 66 2.57 4.86 6.46
N ALA A 67 2.52 6.10 5.97
CA ALA A 67 1.27 6.72 5.55
C ALA A 67 0.86 6.17 4.17
N SER A 68 -0.42 5.86 4.00
CA SER A 68 -0.97 5.56 2.67
C SER A 68 -1.03 6.82 1.81
N VAL A 69 -0.98 6.63 0.49
CA VAL A 69 -1.14 7.73 -0.48
C VAL A 69 -2.58 8.25 -0.42
N ASP A 70 -2.73 9.55 -0.24
CA ASP A 70 -3.99 10.25 -0.52
C ASP A 70 -4.10 10.45 -2.03
N LEU A 71 -4.88 9.58 -2.68
CA LEU A 71 -5.06 9.60 -4.13
C LEU A 71 -5.81 10.85 -4.61
N ASP A 72 -6.67 11.45 -3.77
CA ASP A 72 -7.40 12.66 -4.13
C ASP A 72 -6.45 13.85 -4.18
N GLU A 73 -5.63 14.01 -3.15
CA GLU A 73 -4.64 15.08 -3.07
C GLU A 73 -3.53 14.90 -4.12
N ALA A 74 -2.99 13.69 -4.27
CA ALA A 74 -1.93 13.42 -5.23
C ALA A 74 -2.38 13.67 -6.68
N PHE A 75 -3.57 13.22 -7.05
CA PHE A 75 -4.13 13.49 -8.37
C PHE A 75 -4.45 14.97 -8.58
N GLU A 76 -5.00 15.64 -7.56
CA GLU A 76 -5.25 17.08 -7.66
C GLU A 76 -3.96 17.86 -7.92
N ASN A 77 -2.89 17.54 -7.20
CA ASN A 77 -1.59 18.18 -7.38
C ASN A 77 -1.04 17.94 -8.79
N SER A 78 -1.18 16.73 -9.34
CA SER A 78 -0.74 16.45 -10.72
C SER A 78 -1.51 17.27 -11.75
N MET A 79 -2.81 17.50 -11.53
CA MET A 79 -3.60 18.40 -12.39
C MET A 79 -3.16 19.85 -12.24
N ARG A 80 -2.86 20.31 -11.02
CA ARG A 80 -2.36 21.68 -10.77
C ARG A 80 -1.01 21.93 -11.47
N ASP A 81 -0.15 20.92 -11.56
CA ASP A 81 1.11 21.01 -12.28
C ASP A 81 0.93 21.08 -13.81
N CYS A 82 -0.17 20.54 -14.33
CA CYS A 82 -0.45 20.47 -15.78
C CYS A 82 -1.21 21.69 -16.33
N TYR A 83 -1.99 22.36 -15.47
CA TYR A 83 -2.91 23.41 -15.88
C TYR A 83 -2.60 24.74 -15.19
N PRO A 84 -2.94 25.88 -15.80
CA PRO A 84 -2.77 27.18 -15.15
C PRO A 84 -3.62 27.27 -13.89
N GLU A 85 -3.15 28.00 -12.88
CA GLU A 85 -3.87 28.18 -11.61
C GLU A 85 -5.29 28.70 -11.80
N THR A 86 -5.50 29.63 -12.74
CA THR A 86 -6.80 30.25 -12.99
C THR A 86 -7.21 30.24 -14.47
N THR A 87 -8.52 30.26 -14.69
CA THR A 87 -9.17 30.29 -16.01
C THR A 87 -10.34 31.27 -16.03
N THR A 88 -10.82 31.62 -17.23
CA THR A 88 -11.98 32.49 -17.44
C THR A 88 -13.14 31.69 -18.01
N ILE A 89 -14.31 31.78 -17.36
CA ILE A 89 -15.53 31.09 -17.78
C ILE A 89 -16.62 32.15 -18.01
N GLY A 90 -16.84 32.51 -19.27
CA GLY A 90 -17.76 33.59 -19.63
C GLY A 90 -17.34 34.92 -19.02
N PHE A 91 -18.13 35.45 -18.09
CA PHE A 91 -17.83 36.69 -17.36
C PHE A 91 -17.13 36.46 -16.01
N LEU A 92 -16.97 35.20 -15.57
CA LEU A 92 -16.21 34.85 -14.38
C LEU A 92 -14.72 34.88 -14.71
N LYS A 93 -13.98 35.81 -14.09
CA LYS A 93 -12.53 35.95 -14.23
C LYS A 93 -11.81 35.29 -13.06
N ASP A 94 -10.58 34.85 -13.31
CA ASP A 94 -9.65 34.34 -12.31
C ASP A 94 -10.21 33.17 -11.47
N TYR A 95 -10.99 32.29 -12.11
CA TYR A 95 -11.57 31.13 -11.45
C TYR A 95 -10.55 29.99 -11.35
N ASP A 96 -10.46 29.29 -10.22
CA ASP A 96 -9.52 28.18 -10.06
C ASP A 96 -9.80 27.07 -11.08
N THR A 97 -8.81 26.75 -11.90
CA THR A 97 -8.97 25.86 -13.05
C THR A 97 -9.33 24.44 -12.62
N VAL A 98 -8.67 23.93 -11.59
CA VAL A 98 -8.85 22.54 -11.13
C VAL A 98 -10.19 22.38 -10.42
N ASN A 99 -10.60 23.36 -9.62
CA ASN A 99 -11.93 23.41 -9.02
C ASN A 99 -13.02 23.51 -10.09
N ALA A 100 -12.83 24.29 -11.15
CA ALA A 100 -13.75 24.29 -12.29
C ALA A 100 -13.89 22.90 -12.90
N MET A 101 -12.79 22.17 -13.12
CA MET A 101 -12.85 20.81 -13.68
C MET A 101 -13.64 19.87 -12.76
N LYS A 102 -13.40 19.92 -11.44
CA LYS A 102 -14.11 19.11 -10.43
C LYS A 102 -15.61 19.40 -10.39
N GLU A 103 -15.99 20.67 -10.40
CA GLU A 103 -17.38 21.09 -10.22
C GLU A 103 -18.21 20.96 -11.50
N LEU A 104 -17.60 21.25 -12.66
CA LEU A 104 -18.30 21.20 -13.94
C LEU A 104 -18.47 19.77 -14.45
N ASP A 105 -17.49 18.89 -14.21
CA ASP A 105 -17.58 17.47 -14.58
C ASP A 105 -17.00 16.54 -13.50
N PRO A 106 -17.74 16.33 -12.38
CA PRO A 106 -17.31 15.44 -11.31
C PRO A 106 -17.23 13.97 -11.73
N VAL A 107 -17.90 13.58 -12.82
CA VAL A 107 -17.81 12.21 -13.35
C VAL A 107 -16.51 12.05 -14.11
N GLY A 108 -16.21 12.97 -15.03
CA GLY A 108 -14.95 13.02 -15.77
C GLY A 108 -13.74 13.11 -14.85
N TRP A 109 -13.82 13.93 -13.80
CA TRP A 109 -12.77 14.03 -12.77
C TRP A 109 -12.44 12.66 -12.14
N ARG A 110 -13.46 11.93 -11.69
CA ARG A 110 -13.28 10.60 -11.07
C ARG A 110 -12.77 9.56 -12.05
N CYS A 111 -13.22 9.59 -13.30
CA CYS A 111 -12.68 8.72 -14.34
C CYS A 111 -11.18 9.00 -14.59
N ALA A 112 -10.82 10.28 -14.73
CA ALA A 112 -9.44 10.70 -14.94
C ALA A 112 -8.52 10.31 -13.76
N GLN A 113 -9.02 10.42 -12.53
CA GLN A 113 -8.31 9.97 -11.33
C GLN A 113 -8.08 8.46 -11.33
N ALA A 114 -9.10 7.66 -11.66
CA ALA A 114 -8.98 6.20 -11.71
C ALA A 114 -8.00 5.74 -12.81
N ASP A 115 -8.00 6.44 -13.95
CA ASP A 115 -7.03 6.22 -15.01
C ASP A 115 -5.61 6.57 -14.53
N TRP A 116 -5.45 7.73 -13.88
CA TRP A 116 -4.17 8.16 -13.29
C TRP A 116 -3.64 7.16 -12.26
N GLU A 117 -4.48 6.71 -11.32
CA GLU A 117 -4.14 5.67 -10.34
C GLU A 117 -3.60 4.41 -11.02
N SER A 118 -4.27 3.97 -12.08
CA SER A 118 -3.88 2.80 -12.86
C SER A 118 -2.53 3.00 -13.55
N PHE A 119 -2.26 4.20 -14.06
CA PHE A 119 -0.97 4.54 -14.67
C PHE A 119 0.16 4.56 -13.62
N GLU A 120 -0.02 5.25 -12.50
CA GLU A 120 0.97 5.31 -11.42
C GLU A 120 1.30 3.92 -10.85
N ALA A 121 0.28 3.07 -10.70
CA ALA A 121 0.46 1.70 -10.24
C ALA A 121 1.19 0.82 -11.28
N ASN A 122 0.95 1.06 -12.57
CA ASN A 122 1.62 0.34 -13.66
C ASN A 122 3.08 0.79 -13.85
N ASP A 123 3.34 2.08 -13.72
CA ASP A 123 4.69 2.67 -13.78
C ASP A 123 5.50 2.34 -12.52
N GLY A 124 4.83 1.87 -11.46
CA GLY A 124 5.47 1.38 -10.24
C GLY A 124 5.84 2.50 -9.27
N ASN A 125 5.16 3.65 -9.35
CA ASN A 125 5.30 4.74 -8.38
C ASN A 125 4.53 4.42 -7.10
N ILE A 126 3.34 3.86 -7.25
CA ILE A 126 2.51 3.39 -6.14
C ILE A 126 2.27 1.88 -6.21
N ILE A 127 2.03 1.25 -5.06
CA ILE A 127 1.73 -0.18 -4.99
C ILE A 127 0.67 -0.47 -3.93
N SER A 128 -0.23 -1.41 -4.25
CA SER A 128 -1.24 -1.93 -3.34
C SER A 128 -0.97 -3.39 -2.98
N PHE A 129 -1.29 -3.75 -1.73
CA PHE A 129 -1.19 -5.11 -1.20
C PHE A 129 -2.56 -5.69 -0.80
N ASP A 130 -3.65 -4.96 -1.05
CA ASP A 130 -5.01 -5.30 -0.65
C ASP A 130 -6.03 -5.11 -1.80
N ASN A 131 -5.57 -5.36 -3.02
CA ASN A 131 -6.37 -5.28 -4.26
C ASN A 131 -6.90 -3.87 -4.57
N GLY A 132 -6.07 -2.85 -4.34
CA GLY A 132 -6.37 -1.46 -4.70
C GLY A 132 -7.18 -0.70 -3.65
N ALA A 133 -7.36 -1.25 -2.44
CA ALA A 133 -8.04 -0.52 -1.37
C ALA A 133 -7.13 0.51 -0.70
N THR A 134 -5.82 0.21 -0.60
CA THR A 134 -4.79 1.14 -0.14
C THR A 134 -3.57 1.07 -1.03
N TYR A 135 -2.97 2.24 -1.25
CA TYR A 135 -1.72 2.40 -1.99
C TYR A 135 -0.66 3.05 -1.12
N TYR A 136 0.58 2.67 -1.39
CA TYR A 136 1.78 3.21 -0.74
C TYR A 136 2.76 3.64 -1.82
N GLN A 137 3.53 4.70 -1.55
CA GLN A 137 4.64 5.08 -2.42
C GLN A 137 5.71 4.01 -2.39
N VAL A 138 6.23 3.65 -3.57
CA VAL A 138 7.29 2.65 -3.68
C VAL A 138 8.58 3.14 -3.02
N SER A 139 8.91 4.42 -3.15
CA SER A 139 10.08 5.03 -2.50
C SER A 139 10.06 4.86 -0.98
N ASP A 140 8.89 5.02 -0.37
CA ASP A 140 8.74 4.97 1.09
C ASP A 140 8.86 3.52 1.59
N ILE A 141 8.37 2.56 0.80
CA ILE A 141 8.55 1.13 1.08
C ILE A 141 10.03 0.75 0.97
N GLU A 142 10.73 1.24 -0.05
CA GLU A 142 12.16 0.99 -0.23
C GLU A 142 12.95 1.56 0.95
N GLY A 143 12.66 2.79 1.38
CA GLY A 143 13.23 3.40 2.59
C GLY A 143 12.97 2.56 3.85
N LEU A 144 11.73 2.09 4.04
CA LEU A 144 11.39 1.23 5.18
C LEU A 144 12.17 -0.10 5.18
N ILE A 145 12.41 -0.68 4.01
CA ILE A 145 13.18 -1.92 3.87
C ILE A 145 14.67 -1.69 4.17
N GLU A 146 15.22 -0.53 3.81
CA GLU A 146 16.63 -0.19 4.06
C GLU A 146 16.92 0.15 5.53
N GLU A 147 15.95 0.66 6.27
CA GLU A 147 16.10 1.02 7.69
C GLU A 147 16.08 -0.19 8.65
N ILE A 148 15.73 -1.40 8.19
CA ILE A 148 15.56 -2.60 9.03
C ILE A 148 16.64 -3.67 8.79
#